data_AF-A0A926AE03-F1
#
_entry.id   AF-A0A926AE03-F1
#
_cell.length_a   1.000
_cell.length_b   1.000
_cell.length_c   1.000
_cell.angle_alpha   90.00
_cell.angle_beta   90.00
_cell.angle_gamma   90.00
#
_symmetry.space_group_name_H-M   'P 1'
#
loop_
_entity.id
_entity.type
_entity.pdbx_description
1 polymer ?
#
loop_
_entity_poly.entity_id
_entity_poly.type
_entity_poly.pdbx_seq_one_letter_code
_entity_poly.pdbx_strand_id
1 'polypeptide(L)'
;MPETLDLSAPQQRSSRLGADSDPESETVWRLFRTLLPGRPLQILAATLGLYLLILIPRLIWSSESGSLWVGHLHLWGDWPFHIAMIQRFATCPPDQWLAQHPMIGGEPLRYPFASSLLSGMLMRLGLSLPAAILVPTLAAFAVLLPGMYALFRLTIGGTYRPLLAIYLFFCAAGLGFWTWVRDLAANPSLDLLLFPPKEYSAAESFEWYSSNFLSAMLLPQRSFLQGLTAAVWLLTLLLFTLTFWERLKRTQREWLLALCGVLGGLLPVVHLHSLFAVSVFCLCVLVPFAGRSWERWRTILLYFVLPGLLLAGGLYRSFLAPVRDFPHFVAWMPGLNAKQGLGQWLVMWWRFWGIALPISGIGFALFVRQWRQKKLPDWRVGFFVGAFLLFGVANLIRFQPIPWDNSKLFLWVYLALCGLMANLLARLWQSGRGVGRIEAVALAVCLMATGVLDLISLQRVDRNQAQLASGAEVRLGDFVRAQTAPDSVFLTGTDIGHWVMVVGGRPVFLGFTGWMPNFGFRHDPREKDLKTIYAGGAEAARRLKANPVDYVVIGPSEPVTFKANEAWFLRNYPLLLRRNGWSVFAVSDRARRRLAVRKTVFDSP
;
A
#
# COMPACT_ATOMS: atom_id res chain seq x y z
N MET A 1 20.79 35.78 13.04
CA MET A 1 21.20 35.70 11.62
C MET A 1 20.68 34.40 11.03
N PRO A 2 19.99 34.39 9.88
CA PRO A 2 19.57 33.14 9.26
C PRO A 2 20.66 32.66 8.29
N GLU A 3 21.24 31.49 8.53
CA GLU A 3 22.09 30.78 7.57
C GLU A 3 21.27 30.42 6.32
N THR A 4 21.38 31.25 5.30
CA THR A 4 21.10 30.88 3.92
C THR A 4 22.28 30.06 3.42
N LEU A 5 22.07 28.78 3.13
CA LEU A 5 22.94 28.01 2.24
C LEU A 5 22.84 28.64 0.85
N ASP A 6 23.74 29.57 0.56
CA ASP A 6 24.01 30.07 -0.78
C ASP A 6 24.81 28.99 -1.53
N LEU A 7 24.24 28.48 -2.62
CA LEU A 7 24.85 27.46 -3.47
C LEU A 7 25.51 28.08 -4.72
N SER A 8 25.86 29.36 -4.69
CA SER A 8 26.38 30.10 -5.84
C SER A 8 27.48 31.13 -5.51
N ALA A 9 28.71 30.72 -5.18
CA ALA A 9 29.97 31.44 -5.50
C ALA A 9 31.24 30.74 -4.95
N PRO A 10 32.42 30.90 -5.59
CA PRO A 10 33.66 30.16 -5.27
C PRO A 10 34.52 30.87 -4.22
N GLN A 11 35.00 30.14 -3.20
CA GLN A 11 35.99 30.65 -2.25
C GLN A 11 37.41 30.23 -2.64
N GLN A 12 38.21 31.20 -3.08
CA GLN A 12 39.67 31.13 -3.07
C GLN A 12 40.20 31.74 -1.76
N ARG A 13 40.90 30.94 -0.95
CA ARG A 13 42.27 31.24 -0.48
C ARG A 13 42.90 29.98 0.16
N SER A 14 44.09 29.68 -0.35
CA SER A 14 45.01 28.59 0.02
C SER A 14 45.51 28.74 1.47
N SER A 15 46.08 27.73 2.16
CA SER A 15 47.24 26.97 1.70
C SER A 15 47.62 25.75 2.56
N ARG A 16 48.15 24.73 1.84
CA ARG A 16 49.21 23.74 2.17
C ARG A 16 48.83 22.34 2.70
N LEU A 17 49.07 21.39 1.78
CA LEU A 17 49.71 20.06 1.88
C LEU A 17 48.81 18.82 1.96
N GLY A 18 48.86 18.04 0.87
CA GLY A 18 48.33 16.68 0.73
C GLY A 18 47.94 16.39 -0.72
N ALA A 19 48.85 15.79 -1.49
CA ALA A 19 48.73 15.49 -2.92
C ALA A 19 47.65 14.45 -3.26
N ASP A 20 47.18 14.51 -4.51
CA ASP A 20 46.24 13.62 -5.22
C ASP A 20 44.77 13.59 -4.78
N SER A 21 44.00 14.57 -5.27
CA SER A 21 42.62 14.31 -5.65
C SER A 21 42.23 15.16 -6.87
N ASP A 22 41.78 14.49 -7.93
CA ASP A 22 41.15 15.08 -9.12
C ASP A 22 40.06 16.11 -8.71
N PRO A 23 40.19 17.41 -9.07
CA PRO A 23 39.29 18.46 -8.59
C PRO A 23 37.86 18.44 -9.19
N GLU A 24 37.57 17.62 -10.20
CA GLU A 24 36.41 17.84 -11.08
C GLU A 24 35.23 16.85 -10.98
N SER A 25 35.08 16.12 -9.87
CA SER A 25 33.74 15.57 -9.54
C SER A 25 33.58 15.26 -8.05
N GLU A 26 32.56 15.83 -7.41
CA GLU A 26 32.10 15.26 -6.15
C GLU A 26 31.50 13.89 -6.40
N THR A 27 31.96 12.88 -5.66
CA THR A 27 31.36 11.54 -5.71
C THR A 27 29.86 11.65 -5.42
N VAL A 28 29.01 10.94 -6.18
CA VAL A 28 27.55 10.85 -5.95
C VAL A 28 27.21 10.68 -4.47
N TRP A 29 27.99 9.85 -3.77
CA TRP A 29 27.90 9.64 -2.33
C TRP A 29 28.08 10.89 -1.47
N ARG A 30 29.03 11.78 -1.79
CA ARG A 30 29.23 13.03 -1.04
C ARG A 30 28.02 13.95 -1.18
N LEU A 31 27.56 14.16 -2.41
CA LEU A 31 26.36 14.95 -2.71
C LEU A 31 25.13 14.38 -2.00
N PHE A 32 24.92 13.08 -2.11
CA PHE A 32 23.75 12.42 -1.55
C PHE A 32 23.74 12.47 -0.02
N ARG A 33 24.91 12.35 0.63
CA ARG A 33 25.04 12.49 2.09
C ARG A 33 24.59 13.87 2.60
N THR A 34 24.69 14.92 1.79
CA THR A 34 24.17 16.26 2.16
C THR A 34 22.64 16.29 2.34
N LEU A 35 21.91 15.35 1.72
CA LEU A 35 20.46 15.23 1.86
C LEU A 35 20.04 14.60 3.18
N LEU A 36 20.94 13.91 3.89
CA LEU A 36 20.64 13.05 5.04
C LEU A 36 21.47 13.47 6.27
N PRO A 37 21.20 14.65 6.87
CA PRO A 37 21.89 15.09 8.07
C PRO A 37 21.55 14.22 9.28
N GLY A 38 22.53 13.95 10.13
CA GLY A 38 22.40 13.02 11.26
C GLY A 38 21.30 13.41 12.26
N ARG A 39 21.27 14.67 12.73
CA ARG A 39 20.34 15.09 13.82
C ARG A 39 18.86 14.91 13.46
N PRO A 40 18.32 15.39 12.32
CA PRO A 40 16.91 15.17 11.98
C PRO A 40 16.56 13.69 11.80
N LEU A 41 17.46 12.87 11.25
CA LEU A 41 17.22 11.43 11.10
C LEU A 41 17.22 10.71 12.46
N GLN A 42 18.08 11.12 13.39
CA GLN A 42 18.05 10.64 14.78
C GLN A 42 16.72 10.99 15.46
N ILE A 43 16.19 12.20 15.25
CA ILE A 43 14.86 12.59 15.77
C ILE A 43 13.76 11.70 15.17
N LEU A 44 13.77 11.49 13.85
CA LEU A 44 12.81 10.59 13.19
C LEU A 44 12.88 9.18 13.76
N ALA A 45 14.10 8.64 13.91
CA ALA A 45 14.31 7.30 14.46
C ALA A 45 13.83 7.19 15.91
N ALA A 46 14.16 8.18 16.76
CA ALA A 46 13.80 8.20 18.18
C ALA A 46 12.31 8.45 18.44
N THR A 47 11.56 8.95 17.46
CA THR A 47 10.13 9.25 17.59
C THR A 47 9.29 8.28 16.75
N LEU A 48 9.10 8.56 15.47
CA LEU A 48 8.27 7.77 14.56
C LEU A 48 8.87 6.37 14.34
N GLY A 49 10.20 6.27 14.25
CA GLY A 49 10.89 4.98 14.18
C GLY A 49 10.62 4.11 15.40
N LEU A 50 10.75 4.66 16.61
CA LEU A 50 10.44 3.98 17.86
C LEU A 50 8.95 3.61 17.95
N TYR A 51 8.06 4.52 17.57
CA TYR A 51 6.61 4.25 17.51
C TYR A 51 6.31 3.03 16.62
N LEU A 52 6.91 2.97 15.42
CA LEU A 52 6.74 1.86 14.48
C LEU A 52 7.39 0.57 15.01
N LEU A 53 8.56 0.66 15.65
CA LEU A 53 9.22 -0.49 16.28
C LEU A 53 8.38 -1.12 17.39
N ILE A 54 7.60 -0.32 18.13
CA ILE A 54 6.68 -0.81 19.16
C ILE A 54 5.43 -1.42 18.52
N LEU A 55 4.90 -0.80 17.47
CA LEU A 55 3.65 -1.21 16.82
C LEU A 55 3.80 -2.47 15.96
N ILE A 56 4.84 -2.53 15.11
CA ILE A 56 4.99 -3.54 14.06
C ILE A 56 4.94 -4.98 14.62
N PRO A 57 5.64 -5.33 15.72
CA PRO A 57 5.56 -6.67 16.31
C PRO A 57 4.15 -7.11 16.72
N ARG A 58 3.21 -6.17 16.87
CA ARG A 58 1.83 -6.41 17.30
C ARG A 58 0.84 -6.44 16.13
N LEU A 59 1.30 -6.33 14.88
CA LEU A 59 0.40 -6.35 13.71
C LEU A 59 -0.11 -7.76 13.39
N ILE A 60 0.72 -8.79 13.61
CA ILE A 60 0.36 -10.20 13.45
C ILE A 60 1.19 -11.07 14.39
N TRP A 61 0.54 -12.06 14.99
CA TRP A 61 1.22 -13.05 15.82
C TRP A 61 0.45 -14.35 15.87
N SER A 62 1.16 -15.41 16.25
CA SER A 62 0.55 -16.68 16.62
C SER A 62 0.41 -16.73 18.14
N SER A 63 -0.79 -17.01 18.63
CA SER A 63 -1.05 -17.24 20.06
C SER A 63 -0.54 -18.61 20.52
N GLU A 64 -0.43 -18.81 21.83
CA GLU A 64 -0.04 -20.10 22.43
C GLU A 64 -0.97 -21.26 22.03
N SER A 65 -2.25 -20.97 21.79
CA SER A 65 -3.22 -21.97 21.31
C SER A 65 -3.03 -22.37 19.83
N GLY A 66 -2.06 -21.75 19.14
CA GLY A 66 -1.82 -21.90 17.71
C GLY A 66 -2.75 -21.06 16.83
N SER A 67 -3.61 -20.22 17.40
CA SER A 67 -4.48 -19.32 16.63
C SER A 67 -3.68 -18.14 16.07
N LEU A 68 -4.01 -17.72 14.85
CA LEU A 68 -3.41 -16.58 14.16
C LEU A 68 -4.26 -15.32 14.37
N TRP A 69 -3.63 -14.25 14.84
CA TRP A 69 -4.28 -12.98 15.16
C TRP A 69 -3.63 -11.82 14.43
N VAL A 70 -4.41 -10.77 14.18
CA VAL A 70 -3.93 -9.48 13.65
C VAL A 70 -4.35 -8.35 14.58
N GLY A 71 -3.53 -7.29 14.60
CA GLY A 71 -3.66 -6.24 15.60
C GLY A 71 -4.76 -5.19 15.32
N HIS A 72 -5.32 -5.15 14.11
CA HIS A 72 -6.36 -4.19 13.73
C HIS A 72 -7.32 -4.76 12.70
N LEU A 73 -8.55 -4.22 12.69
CA LEU A 73 -9.60 -4.59 11.74
C LEU A 73 -9.22 -4.33 10.28
N HIS A 74 -8.49 -3.25 9.98
CA HIS A 74 -8.03 -2.98 8.61
C HIS A 74 -7.07 -4.07 8.11
N LEU A 75 -6.22 -4.61 8.99
CA LEU A 75 -5.34 -5.74 8.65
C LEU A 75 -6.16 -7.00 8.41
N TRP A 76 -7.16 -7.26 9.26
CA TRP A 76 -8.09 -8.39 9.07
C TRP A 76 -8.83 -8.29 7.73
N GLY A 77 -9.19 -7.07 7.32
CA GLY A 77 -9.84 -6.79 6.06
C GLY A 77 -8.98 -7.15 4.84
N ASP A 78 -7.68 -6.83 4.81
CA ASP A 78 -6.83 -6.92 3.60
C ASP A 78 -5.82 -8.09 3.61
N TRP A 79 -5.27 -8.43 4.79
CA TRP A 79 -4.19 -9.42 4.89
C TRP A 79 -4.57 -10.86 4.54
N PRO A 80 -5.81 -11.35 4.70
CA PRO A 80 -6.16 -12.70 4.27
C PRO A 80 -5.76 -13.01 2.82
N PHE A 81 -5.99 -12.08 1.89
CA PHE A 81 -5.61 -12.26 0.50
C PHE A 81 -4.09 -12.26 0.31
N HIS A 82 -3.38 -11.36 0.97
CA HIS A 82 -1.92 -11.33 0.95
C HIS A 82 -1.31 -12.60 1.55
N ILE A 83 -1.82 -13.07 2.69
CA ILE A 83 -1.37 -14.30 3.33
C ILE A 83 -1.62 -15.49 2.40
N ALA A 84 -2.77 -15.56 1.72
CA ALA A 84 -3.04 -16.61 0.75
C ALA A 84 -1.99 -16.66 -0.36
N MET A 85 -1.61 -15.51 -0.93
CA MET A 85 -0.53 -15.43 -1.91
C MET A 85 0.82 -15.84 -1.30
N ILE A 86 1.14 -15.36 -0.10
CA ILE A 86 2.37 -15.72 0.63
C ILE A 86 2.48 -17.24 0.80
N GLN A 87 1.41 -17.89 1.26
CA GLN A 87 1.40 -19.35 1.43
C GLN A 87 1.62 -20.08 0.11
N ARG A 88 1.04 -19.59 -0.99
CA ARG A 88 1.28 -20.17 -2.31
C ARG A 88 2.75 -20.03 -2.71
N PHE A 89 3.32 -18.84 -2.59
CA PHE A 89 4.74 -18.61 -2.88
C PHE A 89 5.65 -19.42 -1.96
N ALA A 90 5.26 -19.67 -0.72
CA ALA A 90 6.03 -20.46 0.24
C ALA A 90 5.97 -21.96 -0.01
N THR A 91 4.82 -22.49 -0.44
CA THR A 91 4.52 -23.94 -0.37
C THR A 91 4.30 -24.61 -1.72
N CYS A 92 4.00 -23.85 -2.79
CA CYS A 92 3.78 -24.41 -4.14
C CYS A 92 5.06 -24.39 -4.97
N PRO A 93 5.25 -25.31 -5.93
CA PRO A 93 6.32 -25.21 -6.92
C PRO A 93 6.31 -23.86 -7.70
N PRO A 94 7.47 -23.29 -8.09
CA PRO A 94 7.54 -21.97 -8.74
C PRO A 94 6.71 -21.82 -10.02
N ASP A 95 6.59 -22.87 -10.82
CA ASP A 95 5.77 -22.95 -12.03
C ASP A 95 4.27 -22.76 -11.73
N GLN A 96 3.82 -22.97 -10.49
CA GLN A 96 2.42 -22.86 -10.07
C GLN A 96 2.09 -21.57 -9.30
N TRP A 97 3.07 -20.71 -9.04
CA TRP A 97 2.89 -19.51 -8.22
C TRP A 97 1.82 -18.57 -8.77
N LEU A 98 1.84 -18.34 -10.08
CA LEU A 98 0.96 -17.38 -10.75
C LEU A 98 -0.15 -18.05 -11.56
N ALA A 99 -0.11 -19.39 -11.67
CA ALA A 99 -1.05 -20.16 -12.46
C ALA A 99 -2.48 -20.14 -11.90
N GLN A 100 -2.64 -19.93 -10.59
CA GLN A 100 -3.94 -19.83 -9.95
C GLN A 100 -4.06 -18.65 -8.98
N HIS A 101 -5.17 -17.93 -9.11
CA HIS A 101 -5.61 -16.90 -8.20
C HIS A 101 -6.13 -17.53 -6.90
N PRO A 102 -5.66 -17.12 -5.71
CA PRO A 102 -6.07 -17.74 -4.45
C PRO A 102 -7.59 -17.73 -4.20
N MET A 103 -8.28 -16.67 -4.64
CA MET A 103 -9.71 -16.49 -4.43
C MET A 103 -10.62 -16.94 -5.56
N ILE A 104 -10.06 -17.34 -6.72
CA ILE A 104 -10.87 -17.76 -7.85
C ILE A 104 -10.11 -18.83 -8.64
N GLY A 105 -10.26 -20.07 -8.19
CA GLY A 105 -9.53 -21.22 -8.71
C GLY A 105 -9.74 -21.42 -10.21
N GLY A 106 -8.69 -21.85 -10.89
CA GLY A 106 -8.66 -22.01 -12.35
C GLY A 106 -8.41 -20.73 -13.16
N GLU A 107 -8.32 -19.56 -12.52
CA GLU A 107 -7.90 -18.31 -13.18
C GLU A 107 -6.46 -17.93 -12.79
N PRO A 108 -5.65 -17.34 -13.68
CA PRO A 108 -4.32 -16.85 -13.33
C PRO A 108 -4.36 -15.68 -12.34
N LEU A 109 -3.28 -15.46 -11.59
CA LEU A 109 -3.16 -14.32 -10.67
C LEU A 109 -3.10 -12.99 -11.45
N ARG A 110 -4.02 -12.06 -11.14
CA ARG A 110 -4.14 -10.73 -11.78
C ARG A 110 -4.04 -9.59 -10.76
N TYR A 111 -2.94 -9.56 -10.00
CA TYR A 111 -2.74 -8.59 -8.92
C TYR A 111 -1.24 -8.34 -8.66
N PRO A 112 -0.81 -7.13 -8.22
CA PRO A 112 0.56 -6.86 -7.81
C PRO A 112 1.04 -7.77 -6.67
N PHE A 113 1.93 -8.71 -6.97
CA PHE A 113 2.28 -9.80 -6.06
C PHE A 113 3.67 -9.68 -5.41
N ALA A 114 4.50 -8.71 -5.79
CA ALA A 114 5.90 -8.62 -5.35
C ALA A 114 6.06 -8.61 -3.81
N SER A 115 5.15 -7.91 -3.11
CA SER A 115 5.14 -7.83 -1.65
C SER A 115 4.87 -9.17 -0.96
N SER A 116 4.05 -9.99 -1.59
CA SER A 116 3.67 -11.31 -1.09
C SER A 116 4.70 -12.37 -1.51
N LEU A 117 5.30 -12.20 -2.68
CA LEU A 117 6.43 -13.01 -3.15
C LEU A 117 7.63 -12.88 -2.20
N LEU A 118 8.03 -11.66 -1.82
CA LEU A 118 9.14 -11.45 -0.89
C LEU A 118 8.92 -12.18 0.44
N SER A 119 7.72 -12.05 1.02
CA SER A 119 7.38 -12.76 2.26
C SER A 119 7.30 -14.27 2.06
N GLY A 120 6.77 -14.76 0.94
CA GLY A 120 6.76 -16.18 0.62
C GLY A 120 8.18 -16.76 0.49
N MET A 121 9.12 -16.00 -0.09
CA MET A 121 10.53 -16.40 -0.18
C MET A 121 11.18 -16.45 1.21
N LEU A 122 10.87 -15.49 2.09
CA LEU A 122 11.37 -15.53 3.47
C LEU A 122 10.83 -16.75 4.24
N MET A 123 9.59 -17.15 4.01
CA MET A 123 9.06 -18.39 4.59
C MET A 123 9.80 -19.63 4.05
N ARG A 124 10.18 -19.65 2.77
CA ARG A 124 11.05 -20.73 2.24
C ARG A 124 12.42 -20.78 2.90
N LEU A 125 12.94 -19.62 3.31
CA LEU A 125 14.18 -19.51 4.07
C LEU A 125 14.02 -19.86 5.56
N GLY A 126 12.83 -20.29 5.99
CA GLY A 126 12.57 -20.79 7.35
C GLY A 126 11.95 -19.78 8.30
N LEU A 127 11.60 -18.56 7.86
CA LEU A 127 10.89 -17.61 8.71
C LEU A 127 9.43 -18.05 8.92
N SER A 128 8.91 -17.81 10.12
CA SER A 128 7.47 -17.96 10.39
C SER A 128 6.65 -16.95 9.57
N LEU A 129 5.37 -17.25 9.33
CA LEU A 129 4.47 -16.33 8.61
C LEU A 129 4.45 -14.92 9.23
N PRO A 130 4.31 -14.73 10.57
CA PRO A 130 4.45 -13.41 11.18
C PRO A 130 5.79 -12.74 10.85
N ALA A 131 6.92 -13.41 11.09
CA ALA A 131 8.24 -12.82 10.83
C ALA A 131 8.44 -12.44 9.35
N ALA A 132 8.00 -13.30 8.44
CA ALA A 132 8.08 -13.08 7.00
C ALA A 132 7.24 -11.90 6.51
N ILE A 133 6.17 -11.52 7.23
CA ILE A 133 5.39 -10.32 6.96
C ILE A 133 6.02 -9.09 7.62
N LEU A 134 6.40 -9.20 8.90
CA LEU A 134 6.84 -8.09 9.73
C LEU A 134 8.22 -7.54 9.33
N VAL A 135 9.17 -8.42 8.98
CA VAL A 135 10.54 -8.01 8.62
C VAL A 135 10.55 -7.12 7.37
N PRO A 136 9.90 -7.49 6.25
CA PRO A 136 9.77 -6.58 5.10
C PRO A 136 9.03 -5.29 5.42
N THR A 137 8.00 -5.32 6.27
CA THR A 137 7.25 -4.12 6.67
C THR A 137 8.15 -3.15 7.43
N LEU A 138 8.92 -3.64 8.41
CA LEU A 138 9.89 -2.82 9.15
C LEU A 138 10.97 -2.25 8.25
N ALA A 139 11.55 -3.08 7.37
CA ALA A 139 12.53 -2.65 6.40
C ALA A 139 11.98 -1.57 5.44
N ALA A 140 10.74 -1.74 4.98
CA ALA A 140 10.09 -0.77 4.10
C ALA A 140 9.93 0.60 4.77
N PHE A 141 9.54 0.66 6.06
CA PHE A 141 9.49 1.93 6.80
C PHE A 141 10.88 2.52 7.08
N ALA A 142 11.86 1.69 7.45
CA ALA A 142 13.23 2.13 7.69
C ALA A 142 13.86 2.75 6.44
N VAL A 143 13.46 2.29 5.25
CA VAL A 143 13.88 2.84 3.95
C VAL A 143 12.99 4.02 3.52
N LEU A 144 11.69 3.99 3.82
CA LEU A 144 10.74 5.05 3.46
C LEU A 144 11.05 6.37 4.16
N LEU A 145 11.30 6.36 5.47
CA LEU A 145 11.46 7.59 6.26
C LEU A 145 12.65 8.45 5.77
N PRO A 146 13.86 7.91 5.57
CA PRO A 146 14.96 8.66 4.96
C PRO A 146 14.66 9.09 3.52
N GLY A 147 13.96 8.24 2.75
CA GLY A 147 13.56 8.56 1.37
C GLY A 147 12.61 9.76 1.30
N MET A 148 11.60 9.80 2.17
CA MET A 148 10.69 10.95 2.31
C MET A 148 11.44 12.20 2.77
N TYR A 149 12.37 12.05 3.71
CA TYR A 149 13.18 13.18 4.19
C TYR A 149 14.00 13.77 3.04
N ALA A 150 14.68 12.93 2.27
CA ALA A 150 15.47 13.35 1.12
C ALA A 150 14.58 13.99 0.03
N LEU A 151 13.41 13.42 -0.27
CA LEU A 151 12.44 13.97 -1.21
C LEU A 151 12.01 15.39 -0.79
N PHE A 152 11.63 15.58 0.46
CA PHE A 152 11.27 16.89 0.98
C PHE A 152 12.47 17.84 1.02
N ARG A 153 13.68 17.35 1.33
CA ARG A 153 14.89 18.16 1.29
C ARG A 153 15.17 18.72 -0.10
N LEU A 154 14.92 17.95 -1.15
CA LEU A 154 15.08 18.36 -2.55
C LEU A 154 13.99 19.35 -3.00
N THR A 155 12.74 19.17 -2.54
CA THR A 155 11.58 19.95 -3.00
C THR A 155 11.38 21.26 -2.24
N ILE A 156 11.52 21.26 -0.91
CA ILE A 156 11.24 22.43 -0.04
C ILE A 156 12.46 22.99 0.70
N GLY A 157 13.58 22.27 0.66
CA GLY A 157 14.82 22.67 1.34
C GLY A 157 14.70 22.72 2.87
N GLY A 158 15.72 23.27 3.53
CA GLY A 158 15.75 23.44 5.00
C GLY A 158 15.97 22.14 5.79
N THR A 159 16.55 22.26 6.98
CA THR A 159 16.96 21.08 7.79
C THR A 159 15.81 20.46 8.56
N TYR A 160 14.89 21.28 9.08
CA TYR A 160 13.76 20.77 9.87
C TYR A 160 12.42 20.85 9.13
N ARG A 161 12.36 21.46 7.93
CA ARG A 161 11.13 21.48 7.12
C ARG A 161 10.74 20.06 6.63
N PRO A 162 11.67 19.22 6.13
CA PRO A 162 11.36 17.84 5.78
C PRO A 162 10.84 17.02 6.96
N LEU A 163 11.41 17.22 8.14
CA LEU A 163 10.99 16.58 9.38
C LEU A 163 9.51 16.91 9.70
N LEU A 164 9.15 18.20 9.68
CA LEU A 164 7.78 18.64 9.88
C LEU A 164 6.82 18.09 8.80
N ALA A 165 7.24 18.05 7.53
CA ALA A 165 6.43 17.50 6.45
C ALA A 165 6.13 16.00 6.66
N ILE A 166 7.10 15.23 7.17
CA ILE A 166 6.89 13.82 7.51
C ILE A 166 5.88 13.68 8.66
N TYR A 167 6.00 14.47 9.73
CA TYR A 167 5.00 14.41 10.81
C TYR A 167 3.60 14.81 10.33
N LEU A 168 3.46 15.84 9.50
CA LEU A 168 2.17 16.20 8.90
C LEU A 168 1.57 15.10 8.03
N PHE A 169 2.42 14.29 7.39
CA PHE A 169 1.99 13.17 6.56
C PHE A 169 1.46 12.00 7.40
N PHE A 170 2.20 11.59 8.44
CA PHE A 170 1.77 10.49 9.33
C PHE A 170 0.64 10.90 10.28
N CYS A 171 0.58 12.17 10.66
CA CYS A 171 -0.51 12.77 11.40
C CYS A 171 -1.49 13.46 10.43
N ALA A 172 -1.98 12.73 9.43
CA ALA A 172 -2.86 13.27 8.40
C ALA A 172 -3.96 14.18 8.98
N ALA A 173 -4.15 15.33 8.33
CA ALA A 173 -5.06 16.39 8.76
C ALA A 173 -6.50 16.01 8.46
N GLY A 174 -7.42 16.69 9.14
CA GLY A 174 -8.86 16.53 8.98
C GLY A 174 -9.59 17.12 10.19
N LEU A 175 -10.91 17.23 10.10
CA LEU A 175 -11.73 17.81 11.17
C LEU A 175 -12.24 16.78 12.19
N GLY A 176 -11.61 15.60 12.22
CA GLY A 176 -11.93 14.54 13.16
C GLY A 176 -11.81 14.98 14.61
N PHE A 177 -10.74 15.70 14.97
CA PHE A 177 -10.48 16.19 16.32
C PHE A 177 -11.61 17.06 16.87
N TRP A 178 -12.31 17.83 16.03
CA TRP A 178 -13.45 18.63 16.47
C TRP A 178 -14.62 17.76 16.93
N THR A 179 -14.82 16.63 16.27
CA THR A 179 -15.79 15.61 16.67
C THR A 179 -15.37 14.97 18.00
N TRP A 180 -14.07 14.70 18.17
CA TRP A 180 -13.54 14.19 19.43
C TRP A 180 -13.71 15.18 20.59
N VAL A 181 -13.47 16.47 20.37
CA VAL A 181 -13.72 17.51 21.38
C VAL A 181 -15.19 17.52 21.80
N ARG A 182 -16.12 17.37 20.85
CA ARG A 182 -17.57 17.27 21.15
C ARG A 182 -17.89 16.02 21.95
N ASP A 183 -17.35 14.87 21.56
CA ASP A 183 -17.56 13.60 22.27
C ASP A 183 -17.00 13.68 23.70
N LEU A 184 -15.83 14.32 23.89
CA LEU A 184 -15.21 14.54 25.20
C LEU A 184 -15.97 15.54 26.06
N ALA A 185 -16.51 16.61 25.47
CA ALA A 185 -17.35 17.56 26.18
C ALA A 185 -18.68 16.93 26.62
N ALA A 186 -19.25 16.06 25.78
CA ALA A 186 -20.49 15.34 26.10
C ALA A 186 -20.26 14.26 27.17
N ASN A 187 -19.15 13.54 27.11
CA ASN A 187 -18.81 12.45 28.04
C ASN A 187 -17.33 12.53 28.46
N PRO A 188 -16.97 13.39 29.43
CA PRO A 188 -15.59 13.53 29.88
C PRO A 188 -15.07 12.22 30.49
N SER A 189 -14.05 11.61 29.86
CA SER A 189 -13.43 10.40 30.39
C SER A 189 -11.95 10.32 30.06
N LEU A 190 -11.17 9.77 31.00
CA LEU A 190 -9.76 9.45 30.77
C LEU A 190 -9.60 8.35 29.72
N ASP A 191 -10.57 7.43 29.62
CA ASP A 191 -10.55 6.38 28.59
C ASP A 191 -10.67 7.00 27.19
N LEU A 192 -11.53 8.00 26.97
CA LEU A 192 -11.64 8.69 25.67
C LEU A 192 -10.40 9.53 25.31
N LEU A 193 -9.65 10.00 26.31
CA LEU A 193 -8.38 10.71 26.11
C LEU A 193 -7.24 9.75 25.73
N LEU A 194 -7.18 8.59 26.40
CA LEU A 194 -6.10 7.61 26.24
C LEU A 194 -6.39 6.54 25.18
N PHE A 195 -7.66 6.36 24.82
CA PHE A 195 -8.16 5.45 23.80
C PHE A 195 -9.40 6.04 23.13
N PRO A 196 -9.21 6.84 22.06
CA PRO A 196 -10.31 7.23 21.21
C PRO A 196 -11.01 5.96 20.64
N PRO A 197 -12.31 5.73 20.92
CA PRO A 197 -12.99 4.46 20.64
C PRO A 197 -13.32 4.24 19.16
N LYS A 198 -13.06 5.25 18.31
CA LYS A 198 -13.24 5.21 16.86
C LYS A 198 -12.12 6.00 16.20
N GLU A 199 -11.84 5.69 14.93
CA GLU A 199 -10.96 6.50 14.09
C GLU A 199 -11.67 7.80 13.71
N TYR A 200 -11.17 8.94 14.18
CA TYR A 200 -11.84 10.23 14.04
C TYR A 200 -11.64 10.85 12.66
N SER A 201 -10.63 10.41 11.91
CA SER A 201 -10.40 10.78 10.50
C SER A 201 -11.33 10.07 9.53
N ALA A 202 -12.00 8.98 9.93
CA ALA A 202 -12.96 8.29 9.07
C ALA A 202 -14.20 9.17 8.82
N ALA A 203 -14.74 9.08 7.61
CA ALA A 203 -15.93 9.80 7.19
C ALA A 203 -16.85 8.88 6.38
N GLU A 204 -17.52 7.98 7.11
CA GLU A 204 -18.45 6.97 6.56
C GLU A 204 -19.57 7.57 5.71
N SER A 205 -20.02 8.80 6.01
CA SER A 205 -21.04 9.51 5.24
C SER A 205 -20.66 9.71 3.77
N PHE A 206 -19.37 9.73 3.46
CA PHE A 206 -18.78 9.83 2.12
C PHE A 206 -18.09 8.53 1.69
N GLU A 207 -18.33 7.42 2.39
CA GLU A 207 -17.65 6.13 2.15
C GLU A 207 -16.12 6.29 2.16
N TRP A 208 -15.63 7.23 2.99
CA TRP A 208 -14.21 7.49 3.16
C TRP A 208 -13.72 6.81 4.42
N TYR A 209 -13.33 5.56 4.24
CA TYR A 209 -12.67 4.74 5.24
C TYR A 209 -11.16 5.07 5.40
N SER A 210 -10.58 6.07 4.68
CA SER A 210 -9.10 6.17 4.46
C SER A 210 -8.41 6.76 5.66
N SER A 211 -9.25 7.28 6.55
CA SER A 211 -8.95 7.68 7.90
C SER A 211 -7.53 8.23 7.97
N ASN A 212 -6.70 7.66 8.84
CA ASN A 212 -5.29 7.97 8.86
C ASN A 212 -4.55 7.07 7.86
N PHE A 213 -3.68 7.68 7.06
CA PHE A 213 -2.93 6.95 6.04
C PHE A 213 -2.02 5.85 6.60
N LEU A 214 -1.54 5.97 7.84
CA LEU A 214 -0.83 4.85 8.46
C LEU A 214 -1.77 3.67 8.74
N SER A 215 -2.93 3.92 9.36
CA SER A 215 -3.83 2.85 9.81
C SER A 215 -4.61 2.18 8.68
N ALA A 216 -5.10 2.93 7.69
CA ALA A 216 -5.95 2.40 6.62
C ALA A 216 -5.20 2.07 5.32
N MET A 217 -3.99 2.61 5.11
CA MET A 217 -3.24 2.42 3.86
C MET A 217 -1.89 1.73 4.07
N LEU A 218 -0.97 2.34 4.80
CA LEU A 218 0.42 1.87 4.86
C LEU A 218 0.60 0.55 5.62
N LEU A 219 -0.19 0.30 6.67
CA LEU A 219 -0.12 -0.98 7.40
C LEU A 219 -0.93 -2.09 6.72
N PRO A 220 -2.21 -1.87 6.33
CA PRO A 220 -3.02 -2.93 5.74
C PRO A 220 -2.54 -3.30 4.35
N GLN A 221 -2.38 -2.30 3.47
CA GLN A 221 -2.10 -2.54 2.06
C GLN A 221 -0.59 -2.71 1.85
N ARG A 222 -0.12 -3.93 2.04
CA ARG A 222 1.33 -4.25 2.00
C ARG A 222 1.99 -3.89 0.67
N SER A 223 1.29 -4.13 -0.44
CA SER A 223 1.76 -3.73 -1.77
C SER A 223 1.92 -2.21 -1.88
N PHE A 224 1.05 -1.45 -1.23
CA PHE A 224 1.12 0.00 -1.28
C PHE A 224 2.28 0.57 -0.47
N LEU A 225 2.57 0.08 0.74
CA LEU A 225 3.76 0.51 1.50
C LEU A 225 5.04 0.33 0.68
N GLN A 226 5.24 -0.85 0.09
CA GLN A 226 6.41 -1.11 -0.75
C GLN A 226 6.41 -0.26 -2.03
N GLY A 227 5.23 -0.09 -2.63
CA GLY A 227 5.04 0.77 -3.79
C GLY A 227 5.38 2.23 -3.50
N LEU A 228 4.94 2.77 -2.36
CA LEU A 228 5.26 4.11 -1.90
C LEU A 228 6.76 4.24 -1.64
N THR A 229 7.38 3.28 -0.94
CA THR A 229 8.83 3.28 -0.69
C THR A 229 9.65 3.32 -1.97
N ALA A 230 9.35 2.41 -2.92
CA ALA A 230 10.05 2.36 -4.20
C ALA A 230 9.85 3.65 -5.02
N ALA A 231 8.61 4.16 -5.07
CA ALA A 231 8.25 5.36 -5.81
C ALA A 231 8.83 6.65 -5.19
N VAL A 232 8.87 6.77 -3.86
CA VAL A 232 9.53 7.89 -3.17
C VAL A 232 11.01 7.89 -3.49
N TRP A 233 11.67 6.73 -3.48
CA TRP A 233 13.08 6.65 -3.86
C TRP A 233 13.33 6.93 -5.33
N LEU A 234 12.44 6.48 -6.22
CA LEU A 234 12.47 6.86 -7.64
C LEU A 234 12.41 8.38 -7.79
N LEU A 235 11.42 9.04 -7.17
CA LEU A 235 11.31 10.50 -7.24
C LEU A 235 12.52 11.19 -6.60
N THR A 236 13.02 10.71 -5.46
CA THR A 236 14.22 11.26 -4.82
C THR A 236 15.45 11.17 -5.72
N LEU A 237 15.71 10.00 -6.33
CA LEU A 237 16.85 9.79 -7.23
C LEU A 237 16.72 10.62 -8.51
N LEU A 238 15.50 10.70 -9.06
CA LEU A 238 15.21 11.55 -10.21
C LEU A 238 15.52 13.00 -9.87
N LEU A 239 14.88 13.54 -8.83
CA LEU A 239 15.04 14.93 -8.42
C LEU A 239 16.47 15.27 -7.98
N PHE A 240 17.17 14.33 -7.35
CA PHE A 240 18.61 14.45 -7.06
C PHE A 240 19.40 14.63 -8.36
N THR A 241 19.17 13.77 -9.35
CA THR A 241 19.83 13.83 -10.65
C THR A 241 19.55 15.15 -11.37
N LEU A 242 18.30 15.64 -11.32
CA LEU A 242 17.93 16.93 -11.92
C LEU A 242 18.56 18.12 -11.17
N THR A 243 18.62 18.06 -9.84
CA THR A 243 19.18 19.13 -8.99
C THR A 243 20.67 19.29 -9.22
N PHE A 244 21.39 18.18 -9.35
CA PHE A 244 22.84 18.15 -9.47
C PHE A 244 23.30 17.85 -10.89
N TRP A 245 22.43 18.05 -11.89
CA TRP A 245 22.68 17.69 -13.29
C TRP A 245 24.09 18.11 -13.72
N GLU A 246 24.40 19.40 -13.69
CA GLU A 246 25.68 19.95 -14.15
C GLU A 246 26.89 19.46 -13.33
N ARG A 247 26.69 19.06 -12.07
CA ARG A 247 27.77 18.58 -11.18
C ARG A 247 28.05 17.08 -11.31
N LEU A 248 27.12 16.32 -11.88
CA LEU A 248 27.25 14.88 -12.10
C LEU A 248 27.95 14.61 -13.43
N LYS A 249 28.86 13.62 -13.43
CA LYS A 249 29.43 13.08 -14.68
C LYS A 249 28.32 12.46 -15.53
N ARG A 250 28.46 12.50 -16.85
CA ARG A 250 27.47 11.94 -17.79
C ARG A 250 27.08 10.50 -17.44
N THR A 251 28.06 9.63 -17.19
CA THR A 251 27.82 8.24 -16.81
C THR A 251 27.02 8.12 -15.50
N GLN A 252 27.25 9.00 -14.53
CA GLN A 252 26.48 9.01 -13.28
C GLN A 252 25.01 9.40 -13.52
N ARG A 253 24.75 10.39 -14.39
CA ARG A 253 23.39 10.79 -14.79
C ARG A 253 22.67 9.62 -15.47
N GLU A 254 23.34 8.96 -16.41
CA GLU A 254 22.81 7.82 -17.16
C GLU A 254 22.47 6.65 -16.21
N TRP A 255 23.36 6.30 -15.28
CA TRP A 255 23.12 5.25 -14.29
C TRP A 255 21.98 5.56 -13.32
N LEU A 256 21.91 6.79 -12.80
CA LEU A 256 20.84 7.19 -11.88
C LEU A 256 19.48 7.19 -12.57
N LEU A 257 19.41 7.65 -13.83
CA LEU A 257 18.20 7.61 -14.65
C LEU A 257 17.79 6.17 -14.99
N ALA A 258 18.75 5.29 -15.32
CA ALA A 258 18.51 3.87 -15.52
C ALA A 258 17.92 3.20 -14.28
N LEU A 259 18.46 3.51 -13.10
CA LEU A 259 17.91 3.03 -11.83
C LEU A 259 16.47 3.52 -11.61
N CYS A 260 16.18 4.79 -11.92
CA CYS A 260 14.80 5.29 -11.90
C CYS A 260 13.90 4.52 -12.86
N GLY A 261 14.41 4.16 -14.05
CA GLY A 261 13.70 3.39 -15.07
C GLY A 261 13.37 1.99 -14.58
N VAL A 262 14.31 1.31 -13.94
CA VAL A 262 14.10 -0.01 -13.32
C VAL A 262 13.08 0.09 -12.19
N LEU A 263 13.25 1.03 -11.25
CA LEU A 263 12.31 1.20 -10.13
C LEU A 263 10.89 1.48 -10.63
N GLY A 264 10.74 2.36 -11.62
CA GLY A 264 9.43 2.69 -12.21
C GLY A 264 8.87 1.53 -13.01
N GLY A 265 9.73 0.84 -13.75
CA GLY A 265 9.40 -0.34 -14.55
C GLY A 265 8.88 -1.51 -13.72
N LEU A 266 9.34 -1.68 -12.47
CA LEU A 266 8.87 -2.72 -11.55
C LEU A 266 7.52 -2.39 -10.87
N LEU A 267 7.06 -1.14 -10.92
CA LEU A 267 5.84 -0.74 -10.22
C LEU A 267 4.56 -1.50 -10.61
N PRO A 268 4.34 -2.04 -11.83
CA PRO A 268 3.16 -2.86 -12.11
C PRO A 268 3.02 -4.04 -11.15
N VAL A 269 4.09 -4.79 -10.87
CA VAL A 269 4.04 -5.96 -9.98
C VAL A 269 4.19 -5.59 -8.50
N VAL A 270 4.61 -4.36 -8.19
CA VAL A 270 4.69 -3.83 -6.82
C VAL A 270 3.41 -3.11 -6.43
N HIS A 271 3.05 -2.03 -7.12
CA HIS A 271 1.83 -1.25 -6.90
C HIS A 271 1.45 -0.32 -8.07
N LEU A 272 0.34 -0.62 -8.74
CA LEU A 272 -0.09 0.08 -9.95
C LEU A 272 -0.47 1.57 -9.74
N HIS A 273 -1.13 1.93 -8.63
CA HIS A 273 -1.48 3.35 -8.39
C HIS A 273 -0.25 4.22 -8.15
N SER A 274 0.82 3.65 -7.57
CA SER A 274 2.09 4.36 -7.42
C SER A 274 2.74 4.60 -8.78
N LEU A 275 2.64 3.66 -9.73
CA LEU A 275 3.07 3.90 -11.11
C LEU A 275 2.34 5.10 -11.70
N PHE A 276 1.01 5.11 -11.63
CA PHE A 276 0.22 6.21 -12.19
C PHE A 276 0.56 7.56 -11.56
N ALA A 277 0.57 7.63 -10.22
CA ALA A 277 0.90 8.86 -9.51
C ALA A 277 2.30 9.37 -9.89
N VAL A 278 3.32 8.51 -9.86
CA VAL A 278 4.69 8.88 -10.23
C VAL A 278 4.79 9.30 -11.68
N SER A 279 4.07 8.65 -12.61
CA SER A 279 4.05 9.07 -14.02
C SER A 279 3.58 10.52 -14.18
N VAL A 280 2.56 10.94 -13.42
CA VAL A 280 2.08 12.34 -13.41
C VAL A 280 3.15 13.27 -12.85
N PHE A 281 3.78 12.95 -11.71
CA PHE A 281 4.87 13.75 -11.16
C PHE A 281 6.06 13.85 -12.12
N CYS A 282 6.50 12.73 -12.69
CA CYS A 282 7.60 12.67 -13.64
C CYS A 282 7.33 13.55 -14.87
N LEU A 283 6.12 13.50 -15.45
CA LEU A 283 5.75 14.35 -16.57
C LEU A 283 5.86 15.84 -16.20
N CYS A 284 5.25 16.24 -15.07
CA CYS A 284 5.24 17.63 -14.64
C CYS A 284 6.62 18.14 -14.18
N VAL A 285 7.55 17.25 -13.82
CA VAL A 285 8.92 17.59 -13.42
C VAL A 285 9.86 17.62 -14.63
N LEU A 286 9.79 16.63 -15.52
CA LEU A 286 10.75 16.45 -16.60
C LEU A 286 10.54 17.42 -17.75
N VAL A 287 9.29 17.71 -18.12
CA VAL A 287 8.97 18.67 -19.17
C VAL A 287 9.61 20.05 -18.91
N PRO A 288 9.39 20.69 -17.74
CA PRO A 288 10.04 21.97 -17.45
C PRO A 288 11.55 21.85 -17.23
N PHE A 289 12.06 20.72 -16.72
CA PHE A 289 13.50 20.52 -16.55
C PHE A 289 14.26 20.43 -17.89
N ALA A 290 13.76 19.59 -18.79
CA ALA A 290 14.39 19.38 -20.09
C ALA A 290 14.24 20.63 -20.97
N GLY A 291 13.09 21.30 -20.87
CA GLY A 291 12.84 22.53 -21.61
C GLY A 291 13.08 22.33 -23.10
N ARG A 292 13.92 23.19 -23.70
CA ARG A 292 14.33 23.10 -25.11
C ARG A 292 15.63 22.31 -25.34
N SER A 293 16.23 21.74 -24.30
CA SER A 293 17.50 21.00 -24.44
C SER A 293 17.25 19.59 -24.98
N TRP A 294 17.62 19.38 -26.24
CA TRP A 294 17.57 18.05 -26.85
C TRP A 294 18.48 17.04 -26.14
N GLU A 295 19.64 17.48 -25.64
CA GLU A 295 20.56 16.60 -24.90
C GLU A 295 19.89 16.04 -23.64
N ARG A 296 19.20 16.89 -22.86
CA ARG A 296 18.45 16.45 -21.68
C ARG A 296 17.35 15.47 -22.06
N TRP A 297 16.56 15.80 -23.08
CA TRP A 297 15.51 14.91 -23.59
C TRP A 297 16.06 13.56 -24.03
N ARG A 298 17.10 13.54 -24.84
CA ARG A 298 17.74 12.31 -25.32
C ARG A 298 18.20 11.44 -24.17
N THR A 299 18.89 12.01 -23.18
CA THR A 299 19.38 11.26 -22.02
C THR A 299 18.23 10.73 -21.15
N ILE A 300 17.21 11.54 -20.88
CA ILE A 300 16.02 11.13 -20.12
C ILE A 300 15.26 10.02 -20.86
N LEU A 301 15.06 10.15 -22.17
CA LEU A 301 14.32 9.17 -22.96
C LEU A 301 15.05 7.83 -23.02
N LEU A 302 16.36 7.83 -23.33
CA LEU A 302 17.14 6.61 -23.50
C LEU A 302 17.38 5.86 -22.19
N TYR A 303 17.65 6.58 -21.10
CA TYR A 303 18.06 5.95 -19.85
C TYR A 303 16.94 5.83 -18.82
N PHE A 304 15.89 6.66 -18.87
CA PHE A 304 14.78 6.57 -17.92
C PHE A 304 13.48 6.06 -18.57
N VAL A 305 12.95 6.81 -19.53
CA VAL A 305 11.59 6.59 -20.05
C VAL A 305 11.47 5.31 -20.85
N LEU A 306 12.36 5.07 -21.82
CA LEU A 306 12.28 3.89 -22.67
C LEU A 306 12.49 2.58 -21.88
N PRO A 307 13.54 2.42 -21.06
CA PRO A 307 13.70 1.20 -20.26
C PRO A 307 12.55 1.01 -19.26
N GLY A 308 12.09 2.09 -18.63
CA GLY A 308 10.97 2.04 -17.68
C GLY A 308 9.66 1.63 -18.35
N LEU A 309 9.35 2.17 -19.53
CA LEU A 309 8.15 1.82 -20.30
C LEU A 309 8.20 0.39 -20.83
N LEU A 310 9.37 -0.07 -21.32
CA LEU A 310 9.52 -1.44 -21.79
C LEU A 310 9.32 -2.45 -20.66
N LEU A 311 9.96 -2.20 -19.51
CA LEU A 311 9.81 -3.07 -18.34
C LEU A 311 8.38 -3.01 -17.77
N ALA A 312 7.84 -1.82 -17.55
CA ALA A 312 6.48 -1.67 -17.04
C ALA A 312 5.44 -2.26 -17.99
N GLY A 313 5.56 -1.97 -19.29
CA GLY A 313 4.66 -2.49 -20.32
C GLY A 313 4.72 -4.00 -20.43
N GLY A 314 5.91 -4.59 -20.37
CA GLY A 314 6.10 -6.04 -20.34
C GLY A 314 5.46 -6.69 -19.12
N LEU A 315 5.75 -6.19 -17.92
CA LEU A 315 5.18 -6.73 -16.68
C LEU A 315 3.66 -6.54 -16.60
N TYR A 316 3.15 -5.37 -16.99
CA TYR A 316 1.72 -5.11 -17.04
C TYR A 316 1.04 -6.07 -18.03
N ARG A 317 1.58 -6.23 -19.24
CA ARG A 317 1.03 -7.15 -20.24
C ARG A 317 1.01 -8.60 -19.77
N SER A 318 2.07 -9.05 -19.11
CA SER A 318 2.21 -10.43 -18.67
C SER A 318 1.31 -10.79 -17.49
N PHE A 319 1.06 -9.85 -16.57
CA PHE A 319 0.43 -10.17 -15.29
C PHE A 319 -0.89 -9.43 -14.99
N LEU A 320 -1.16 -8.30 -15.62
CA LEU A 320 -2.28 -7.41 -15.23
C LEU A 320 -3.19 -7.00 -16.38
N ALA A 321 -2.75 -7.04 -17.63
CA ALA A 321 -3.53 -6.60 -18.79
C ALA A 321 -4.92 -7.26 -18.90
N PRO A 322 -5.13 -8.54 -18.55
CA PRO A 322 -6.46 -9.17 -18.60
C PRO A 322 -7.50 -8.54 -17.66
N VAL A 323 -7.12 -7.63 -16.76
CA VAL A 323 -8.05 -6.85 -15.92
C VAL A 323 -8.78 -5.77 -16.73
N ARG A 324 -8.18 -5.29 -17.84
CA ARG A 324 -8.72 -4.20 -18.68
C ARG A 324 -10.04 -4.55 -19.35
N ASP A 325 -10.30 -5.83 -19.58
CA ASP A 325 -11.52 -6.30 -20.25
C ASP A 325 -12.74 -6.26 -19.32
N PHE A 326 -12.56 -5.90 -18.05
CA PHE A 326 -13.66 -5.71 -17.12
C PHE A 326 -14.41 -4.39 -17.40
N PRO A 327 -15.74 -4.43 -17.63
CA PRO A 327 -16.52 -3.23 -17.93
C PRO A 327 -16.38 -2.14 -16.85
N HIS A 328 -16.18 -0.90 -17.30
CA HIS A 328 -16.09 0.28 -16.42
C HIS A 328 -15.03 0.20 -15.31
N PHE A 329 -13.95 -0.57 -15.52
CA PHE A 329 -12.83 -0.65 -14.58
C PHE A 329 -12.23 0.74 -14.31
N VAL A 330 -11.99 1.50 -15.38
CA VAL A 330 -11.76 2.94 -15.34
C VAL A 330 -13.05 3.62 -15.78
N ALA A 331 -13.53 4.59 -15.01
CA ALA A 331 -14.80 5.25 -15.26
C ALA A 331 -14.73 6.76 -14.99
N TRP A 332 -15.50 7.53 -15.76
CA TRP A 332 -15.77 8.92 -15.45
C TRP A 332 -16.63 9.01 -14.18
N MET A 333 -16.13 9.70 -13.15
CA MET A 333 -16.77 9.82 -11.84
C MET A 333 -16.42 11.19 -11.22
N PRO A 334 -17.02 12.29 -11.72
CA PRO A 334 -16.76 13.62 -11.21
C PRO A 334 -17.31 13.77 -9.77
N GLY A 335 -16.44 14.24 -8.87
CA GLY A 335 -16.77 14.50 -7.47
C GLY A 335 -16.49 13.35 -6.52
N LEU A 336 -15.88 12.24 -6.98
CA LEU A 336 -15.69 11.02 -6.18
C LEU A 336 -17.04 10.59 -5.55
N ASN A 337 -17.09 10.45 -4.21
CA ASN A 337 -18.26 10.01 -3.44
C ASN A 337 -19.14 11.17 -2.96
N ALA A 338 -18.90 12.40 -3.43
CA ALA A 338 -19.78 13.51 -3.13
C ALA A 338 -21.16 13.22 -3.76
N LYS A 339 -22.21 13.08 -2.93
CA LYS A 339 -23.50 12.57 -3.38
C LYS A 339 -24.18 13.53 -4.35
N GLN A 340 -24.12 14.86 -4.14
CA GLN A 340 -24.67 15.85 -5.07
C GLN A 340 -23.94 17.23 -5.05
N GLY A 341 -23.34 17.60 -6.19
CA GLY A 341 -22.93 18.97 -6.51
C GLY A 341 -21.62 19.47 -5.86
N LEU A 342 -21.18 20.66 -6.31
CA LEU A 342 -19.94 21.29 -5.85
C LEU A 342 -19.93 21.57 -4.34
N GLY A 343 -21.08 21.92 -3.76
CA GLY A 343 -21.20 22.20 -2.32
C GLY A 343 -20.85 20.99 -1.44
N GLN A 344 -21.42 19.81 -1.74
CA GLN A 344 -21.08 18.60 -0.99
C GLN A 344 -19.64 18.15 -1.24
N TRP A 345 -19.12 18.36 -2.45
CA TRP A 345 -17.72 18.08 -2.75
C TRP A 345 -16.77 18.95 -1.91
N LEU A 346 -17.09 20.23 -1.73
CA LEU A 346 -16.32 21.12 -0.84
C LEU A 346 -16.41 20.65 0.62
N VAL A 347 -17.62 20.29 1.09
CA VAL A 347 -17.82 19.76 2.46
C VAL A 347 -17.04 18.46 2.67
N MET A 348 -17.01 17.57 1.68
CA MET A 348 -16.27 16.31 1.71
C MET A 348 -14.77 16.57 1.92
N TRP A 349 -14.15 17.40 1.07
CA TRP A 349 -12.72 17.72 1.20
C TRP A 349 -12.40 18.53 2.45
N TRP A 350 -13.30 19.39 2.89
CA TRP A 350 -13.19 20.08 4.19
C TRP A 350 -13.24 19.09 5.36
N ARG A 351 -14.08 18.03 5.28
CA ARG A 351 -14.11 16.99 6.30
C ARG A 351 -12.81 16.17 6.30
N PHE A 352 -12.34 15.78 5.11
CA PHE A 352 -11.16 14.92 4.97
C PHE A 352 -9.88 15.63 5.39
N TRP A 353 -9.62 16.83 4.86
CA TRP A 353 -8.32 17.51 5.02
C TRP A 353 -8.42 18.88 5.69
N GLY A 354 -9.63 19.44 5.82
CA GLY A 354 -9.88 20.69 6.54
C GLY A 354 -8.98 21.83 6.10
N ILE A 355 -8.31 22.45 7.06
CA ILE A 355 -7.42 23.59 6.82
C ILE A 355 -6.17 23.24 5.99
N ALA A 356 -5.83 21.96 5.80
CA ALA A 356 -4.66 21.59 5.00
C ALA A 356 -4.74 22.13 3.57
N LEU A 357 -5.92 22.09 2.94
CA LEU A 357 -6.12 22.59 1.58
C LEU A 357 -5.83 24.09 1.42
N PRO A 358 -6.46 25.01 2.18
CA PRO A 358 -6.15 26.44 2.05
C PRO A 358 -4.71 26.77 2.46
N ILE A 359 -4.16 26.10 3.49
CA ILE A 359 -2.76 26.29 3.92
C ILE A 359 -1.78 25.86 2.83
N SER A 360 -2.02 24.73 2.17
CA SER A 360 -1.23 24.31 1.02
C SER A 360 -1.39 25.23 -0.18
N GLY A 361 -2.58 25.78 -0.42
CA GLY A 361 -2.83 26.79 -1.46
C GLY A 361 -2.00 28.05 -1.25
N ILE A 362 -1.97 28.59 -0.02
CA ILE A 362 -1.11 29.72 0.36
C ILE A 362 0.37 29.35 0.20
N GLY A 363 0.75 28.16 0.68
CA GLY A 363 2.11 27.64 0.53
C GLY A 363 2.55 27.56 -0.93
N PHE A 364 1.67 27.12 -1.82
CA PHE A 364 1.91 27.06 -3.26
C PHE A 364 2.01 28.45 -3.90
N ALA A 365 1.12 29.39 -3.55
CA ALA A 365 1.19 30.77 -4.05
C ALA A 365 2.53 31.44 -3.70
N LEU A 366 3.04 31.21 -2.49
CA LEU A 366 4.38 31.66 -2.08
C LEU A 366 5.50 31.00 -2.89
N PHE A 367 5.34 29.71 -3.23
CA PHE A 367 6.28 28.97 -4.05
C PHE A 367 6.32 29.53 -5.49
N VAL A 368 5.14 29.77 -6.08
CA VAL A 368 5.00 30.42 -7.40
C VAL A 368 5.61 31.81 -7.40
N ARG A 369 5.42 32.60 -6.33
CA ARG A 369 6.06 33.92 -6.20
C ARG A 369 7.58 33.82 -6.20
N GLN A 370 8.16 32.84 -5.49
CA GLN A 370 9.61 32.62 -5.48
C GLN A 370 10.16 32.14 -6.83
N TRP A 371 9.39 31.30 -7.52
CA TRP A 371 9.72 30.88 -8.87
C TRP A 371 9.69 32.03 -9.88
N ARG A 372 8.69 32.92 -9.82
CA ARG A 372 8.64 34.15 -10.63
C ARG A 372 9.83 35.06 -10.36
N GLN A 373 10.35 35.05 -9.13
CA GLN A 373 11.59 35.74 -8.73
C GLN A 373 12.87 34.97 -9.11
N LYS A 374 12.77 33.88 -9.88
CA LYS A 374 13.89 33.03 -10.32
C LYS A 374 14.72 32.40 -9.19
N LYS A 375 14.14 32.28 -7.99
CA LYS A 375 14.80 31.68 -6.81
C LYS A 375 14.69 30.15 -6.75
N LEU A 376 13.88 29.56 -7.62
CA LEU A 376 13.59 28.13 -7.64
C LEU A 376 13.68 27.61 -9.09
N PRO A 377 14.26 26.43 -9.31
CA PRO A 377 14.24 25.79 -10.62
C PRO A 377 12.81 25.39 -11.02
N ASP A 378 12.54 25.40 -12.33
CA ASP A 378 11.19 25.19 -12.88
C ASP A 378 10.58 23.83 -12.47
N TRP A 379 11.41 22.78 -12.42
CA TRP A 379 10.96 21.43 -12.05
C TRP A 379 10.38 21.35 -10.64
N ARG A 380 10.81 22.22 -9.70
CA ARG A 380 10.27 22.23 -8.34
C ARG A 380 8.82 22.68 -8.31
N VAL A 381 8.46 23.66 -9.13
CA VAL A 381 7.06 24.07 -9.30
C VAL A 381 6.29 22.94 -9.99
N GLY A 382 6.90 22.34 -11.01
CA GLY A 382 6.40 21.17 -11.71
C GLY A 382 5.97 20.04 -10.78
N PHE A 383 6.77 19.73 -9.74
CA PHE A 383 6.43 18.73 -8.73
C PHE A 383 5.08 19.02 -8.04
N PHE A 384 4.86 20.24 -7.56
CA PHE A 384 3.60 20.60 -6.90
C PHE A 384 2.43 20.76 -7.88
N VAL A 385 2.70 21.22 -9.11
CA VAL A 385 1.70 21.21 -10.20
C VAL A 385 1.23 19.78 -10.48
N GLY A 386 2.15 18.81 -10.48
CA GLY A 386 1.82 17.39 -10.61
C GLY A 386 0.87 16.90 -9.51
N ALA A 387 1.04 17.35 -8.27
CA ALA A 387 0.14 17.03 -7.18
C ALA A 387 -1.28 17.59 -7.39
N PHE A 388 -1.41 18.86 -7.81
CA PHE A 388 -2.72 19.46 -8.10
C PHE A 388 -3.38 18.85 -9.35
N LEU A 389 -2.59 18.50 -10.36
CA LEU A 389 -3.08 17.78 -11.53
C LEU A 389 -3.61 16.40 -11.14
N LEU A 390 -2.84 15.65 -10.35
CA LEU A 390 -3.27 14.34 -9.84
C LEU A 390 -4.54 14.45 -8.98
N PHE A 391 -4.64 15.49 -8.15
CA PHE A 391 -5.83 15.78 -7.36
C PHE A 391 -7.07 16.02 -8.25
N GLY A 392 -6.93 16.84 -9.30
CA GLY A 392 -8.00 17.08 -10.26
C GLY A 392 -8.40 15.80 -10.99
N VAL A 393 -7.44 15.06 -11.52
CA VAL A 393 -7.68 13.80 -12.24
C VAL A 393 -8.36 12.76 -11.35
N ALA A 394 -7.90 12.55 -10.12
CA ALA A 394 -8.48 11.58 -9.19
C ALA A 394 -9.87 11.99 -8.67
N ASN A 395 -10.26 13.26 -8.80
CA ASN A 395 -11.63 13.73 -8.53
C ASN A 395 -12.56 13.58 -9.73
N LEU A 396 -12.04 13.32 -10.93
CA LEU A 396 -12.82 13.24 -12.17
C LEU A 396 -12.92 11.82 -12.71
N ILE A 397 -11.88 11.01 -12.47
CA ILE A 397 -11.73 9.66 -13.01
C ILE A 397 -11.54 8.68 -11.86
N ARG A 398 -12.35 7.64 -11.85
CA ARG A 398 -12.19 6.45 -11.00
C ARG A 398 -11.29 5.45 -11.71
N PHE A 399 -10.22 4.97 -11.05
CA PHE A 399 -9.22 4.08 -11.67
C PHE A 399 -9.41 2.58 -11.37
N GLN A 400 -10.30 2.22 -10.44
CA GLN A 400 -10.73 0.85 -10.15
C GLN A 400 -12.23 0.80 -9.89
N PRO A 401 -12.90 -0.36 -9.98
CA PRO A 401 -14.36 -0.44 -9.78
C PRO A 401 -14.85 0.10 -8.43
N ILE A 402 -14.06 -0.01 -7.36
CA ILE A 402 -14.42 0.53 -6.05
C ILE A 402 -13.89 1.97 -5.92
N PRO A 403 -14.77 2.99 -5.77
CA PRO A 403 -14.36 4.41 -5.75
C PRO A 403 -13.34 4.74 -4.66
N TRP A 404 -13.47 4.06 -3.53
CA TRP A 404 -12.54 4.02 -2.42
C TRP A 404 -11.06 3.96 -2.84
N ASP A 405 -10.73 3.20 -3.87
CA ASP A 405 -9.34 2.94 -4.27
C ASP A 405 -8.60 4.19 -4.77
N ASN A 406 -9.32 5.24 -5.21
CA ASN A 406 -8.72 6.52 -5.57
C ASN A 406 -8.02 7.22 -4.38
N SER A 407 -8.36 6.86 -3.13
CA SER A 407 -7.65 7.31 -1.93
C SER A 407 -6.13 7.09 -1.99
N LYS A 408 -5.68 6.02 -2.64
CA LYS A 408 -4.25 5.72 -2.89
C LYS A 408 -3.58 6.85 -3.68
N LEU A 409 -4.29 7.46 -4.63
CA LEU A 409 -3.81 8.62 -5.40
C LEU A 409 -3.87 9.90 -4.58
N PHE A 410 -4.92 10.09 -3.78
CA PHE A 410 -5.03 11.27 -2.91
C PHE A 410 -3.97 11.31 -1.81
N LEU A 411 -3.46 10.17 -1.36
CA LEU A 411 -2.31 10.12 -0.46
C LEU A 411 -1.04 10.69 -1.10
N TRP A 412 -0.80 10.43 -2.39
CA TRP A 412 0.31 11.05 -3.13
C TRP A 412 0.16 12.57 -3.25
N VAL A 413 -1.07 13.04 -3.47
CA VAL A 413 -1.39 14.47 -3.42
C VAL A 413 -1.04 15.02 -2.03
N TYR A 414 -1.56 14.39 -0.98
CA TYR A 414 -1.37 14.84 0.39
C TYR A 414 0.10 14.84 0.82
N LEU A 415 0.90 13.86 0.38
CA LEU A 415 2.36 13.83 0.57
C LEU A 415 3.01 15.12 0.05
N ALA A 416 2.68 15.54 -1.18
CA ALA A 416 3.20 16.79 -1.72
C ALA A 416 2.66 18.02 -0.97
N LEU A 417 1.38 18.04 -0.62
CA LEU A 417 0.77 19.12 0.15
C LEU A 417 1.44 19.31 1.52
N CYS A 418 1.87 18.23 2.18
CA CYS A 418 2.63 18.29 3.44
C CYS A 418 3.92 19.12 3.31
N GLY A 419 4.60 19.04 2.16
CA GLY A 419 5.77 19.87 1.89
C GLY A 419 5.43 21.37 1.86
N LEU A 420 4.32 21.73 1.20
CA LEU A 420 3.85 23.11 1.12
C LEU A 420 3.45 23.65 2.49
N MET A 421 2.71 22.85 3.28
CA MET A 421 2.32 23.19 4.65
C MET A 421 3.55 23.41 5.53
N ALA A 422 4.49 22.46 5.54
CA ALA A 422 5.71 22.56 6.34
C ALA A 422 6.56 23.79 5.98
N ASN A 423 6.66 24.13 4.69
CA ASN A 423 7.36 25.33 4.25
C ASN A 423 6.67 26.63 4.71
N LEU A 424 5.33 26.69 4.71
CA LEU A 424 4.61 27.85 5.24
C LEU A 424 4.78 28.00 6.75
N LEU A 425 4.56 26.91 7.51
CA LEU A 425 4.72 26.90 8.97
C LEU A 425 6.14 27.31 9.39
N ALA A 426 7.16 26.81 8.68
CA ALA A 426 8.55 27.20 8.94
C ALA A 426 8.81 28.69 8.69
N ARG A 427 8.14 29.31 7.72
CA ARG A 427 8.29 30.76 7.48
C ARG A 427 7.59 31.59 8.54
N LEU A 428 6.39 31.19 8.96
CA LEU A 428 5.68 31.85 10.06
C LEU A 428 6.54 31.80 11.34
N TRP A 429 7.14 30.66 11.64
CA TRP A 429 8.09 30.50 12.74
C TRP A 429 9.33 31.40 12.61
N GLN A 430 9.89 31.49 11.40
CA GLN A 430 11.09 32.28 11.09
C GLN A 430 10.84 33.79 11.01
N SER A 431 9.58 34.23 10.91
CA SER A 431 9.23 35.66 10.85
C SER A 431 9.64 36.46 12.08
N GLY A 432 10.00 35.78 13.19
CA GLY A 432 10.60 36.39 14.38
C GLY A 432 9.62 37.15 15.28
N ARG A 433 8.37 37.34 14.86
CA ARG A 433 7.31 37.97 15.67
C ARG A 433 6.64 36.91 16.55
N GLY A 434 6.35 37.26 17.82
CA GLY A 434 5.67 36.34 18.76
C GLY A 434 4.39 35.76 18.18
N VAL A 435 3.59 36.61 17.51
CA VAL A 435 2.35 36.22 16.82
C VAL A 435 2.59 35.15 15.76
N GLY A 436 3.59 35.30 14.88
CA GLY A 436 3.86 34.33 13.81
C GLY A 436 4.29 32.95 14.33
N ARG A 437 4.97 32.90 15.49
CA ARG A 437 5.29 31.62 16.15
C ARG A 437 4.04 30.96 16.75
N ILE A 438 3.16 31.74 17.37
CA ILE A 438 1.88 31.26 17.91
C ILE A 438 1.00 30.71 16.78
N GLU A 439 0.87 31.44 15.66
CA GLU A 439 0.13 31.01 14.47
C GLU A 439 0.69 29.70 13.91
N ALA A 440 2.03 29.59 13.78
CA ALA A 440 2.67 28.37 13.30
C ALA A 440 2.35 27.17 14.20
N VAL A 441 2.42 27.33 15.52
CA VAL A 441 2.11 26.25 16.48
C VAL A 441 0.63 25.89 16.43
N ALA A 442 -0.27 26.88 16.46
CA ALA A 442 -1.70 26.64 16.41
C ALA A 442 -2.11 25.90 15.13
N LEU A 443 -1.61 26.32 13.97
CA LEU A 443 -1.84 25.64 12.70
C LEU A 443 -1.25 24.23 12.68
N ALA A 444 -0.04 24.04 13.19
CA ALA A 444 0.58 22.72 13.28
C ALA A 444 -0.26 21.77 14.16
N VAL A 445 -0.75 22.22 15.31
CA VAL A 445 -1.65 21.44 16.17
C VAL A 445 -2.94 21.11 15.45
N CYS A 446 -3.62 22.07 14.83
CA CYS A 446 -4.85 21.83 14.08
C CYS A 446 -4.67 20.85 12.90
N LEU A 447 -3.51 20.89 12.24
CA LEU A 447 -3.19 19.98 11.14
C LEU A 447 -2.87 18.56 11.61
N MET A 448 -2.37 18.37 12.83
CA MET A 448 -1.93 17.06 13.31
C MET A 448 -2.88 16.41 14.33
N ALA A 449 -3.77 17.17 14.98
CA ALA A 449 -4.57 16.71 16.10
C ALA A 449 -5.37 15.44 15.78
N THR A 450 -6.08 15.41 14.65
CA THR A 450 -6.85 14.22 14.24
C THR A 450 -5.95 13.00 14.06
N GLY A 451 -4.86 13.14 13.30
CA GLY A 451 -3.94 12.04 13.07
C GLY A 451 -3.27 11.54 14.36
N VAL A 452 -2.92 12.43 15.29
CA VAL A 452 -2.37 12.02 16.60
C VAL A 452 -3.36 11.16 17.39
N LEU A 453 -4.65 11.51 17.39
CA LEU A 453 -5.69 10.72 18.04
C LEU A 453 -5.79 9.31 17.44
N ASP A 454 -5.75 9.21 16.11
CA ASP A 454 -5.80 7.92 15.43
C ASP A 454 -4.53 7.08 15.68
N LEU A 455 -3.35 7.70 15.75
CA LEU A 455 -2.11 7.02 16.12
C LEU A 455 -2.13 6.50 17.57
N ILE A 456 -2.75 7.23 18.50
CA ILE A 456 -2.97 6.76 19.87
C ILE A 456 -3.89 5.53 19.87
N SER A 457 -5.02 5.59 19.15
CA SER A 457 -5.95 4.46 19.03
C SER A 457 -5.28 3.24 18.38
N LEU A 458 -4.42 3.46 17.39
CA LEU A 458 -3.66 2.42 16.69
C LEU A 458 -2.67 1.68 17.62
N GLN A 459 -2.19 2.28 18.71
CA GLN A 459 -1.34 1.56 19.66
C GLN A 459 -2.12 0.59 20.57
N ARG A 460 -3.44 0.73 20.66
CA ARG A 460 -4.32 -0.10 21.50
C ARG A 460 -4.78 -1.36 20.77
N VAL A 461 -3.79 -2.18 20.40
CA VAL A 461 -3.99 -3.49 19.77
C VAL A 461 -4.82 -4.42 20.65
N ASP A 462 -4.71 -4.29 21.98
CA ASP A 462 -5.52 -5.03 22.97
C ASP A 462 -7.03 -4.87 22.75
N ARG A 463 -7.46 -3.74 22.19
CA ARG A 463 -8.87 -3.43 21.92
C ARG A 463 -9.26 -3.55 20.44
N ASN A 464 -8.29 -3.65 19.54
CA ASN A 464 -8.52 -3.62 18.08
C ASN A 464 -8.20 -4.94 17.37
N GLN A 465 -7.68 -5.93 18.11
CA GLN A 465 -7.28 -7.22 17.54
C GLN A 465 -8.44 -8.04 16.98
N ALA A 466 -8.17 -8.81 15.93
CA ALA A 466 -9.10 -9.74 15.32
C ALA A 466 -8.43 -11.09 15.07
N GLN A 467 -9.18 -12.18 15.25
CA GLN A 467 -8.71 -13.52 14.93
C GLN A 467 -8.82 -13.74 13.42
N LEU A 468 -7.71 -14.09 12.76
CA LEU A 468 -7.70 -14.50 11.36
C LEU A 468 -8.05 -15.97 11.18
N ALA A 469 -7.49 -16.83 12.03
CA ALA A 469 -7.75 -18.26 12.04
C ALA A 469 -7.57 -18.80 13.46
N SER A 470 -8.54 -19.56 13.94
CA SER A 470 -8.44 -20.30 15.19
C SER A 470 -7.35 -21.39 15.09
N GLY A 471 -6.83 -21.86 16.23
CA GLY A 471 -5.84 -22.95 16.25
C GLY A 471 -6.39 -24.25 15.63
N ALA A 472 -7.71 -24.46 15.68
CA ALA A 472 -8.36 -25.56 14.98
C ALA A 472 -8.27 -25.40 13.46
N GLU A 473 -8.58 -24.21 12.94
CA GLU A 473 -8.50 -23.86 11.52
C GLU A 473 -7.06 -23.89 10.98
N VAL A 474 -6.08 -23.48 11.79
CA VAL A 474 -4.66 -23.60 11.42
C VAL A 474 -4.30 -25.07 11.18
N ARG A 475 -4.67 -25.96 12.11
CA ARG A 475 -4.44 -27.41 11.96
C ARG A 475 -5.20 -28.00 10.75
N LEU A 476 -6.42 -27.54 10.48
CA LEU A 476 -7.18 -27.95 9.30
C LEU A 476 -6.49 -27.52 7.99
N GLY A 477 -6.01 -26.28 7.94
CA GLY A 477 -5.27 -25.75 6.79
C GLY A 477 -3.96 -26.50 6.55
N ASP A 478 -3.19 -26.75 7.61
CA ASP A 478 -1.95 -27.53 7.54
C ASP A 478 -2.21 -28.96 7.05
N PHE A 479 -3.28 -29.60 7.55
CA PHE A 479 -3.71 -30.91 7.07
C PHE A 479 -4.05 -30.88 5.58
N VAL A 480 -4.93 -29.96 5.14
CA VAL A 480 -5.32 -29.85 3.73
C VAL A 480 -4.09 -29.58 2.84
N ARG A 481 -3.16 -28.75 3.29
CA ARG A 481 -1.91 -28.47 2.59
C ARG A 481 -1.06 -29.74 2.41
N ALA A 482 -0.93 -30.57 3.44
CA ALA A 482 -0.17 -31.81 3.38
C ALA A 482 -0.84 -32.92 2.55
N GLN A 483 -2.17 -32.90 2.47
CA GLN A 483 -2.95 -34.00 1.90
C GLN A 483 -3.34 -33.76 0.42
N THR A 484 -3.41 -32.50 -0.01
CA THR A 484 -3.91 -32.13 -1.35
C THR A 484 -2.83 -31.54 -2.25
N ALA A 485 -3.07 -31.58 -3.56
CA ALA A 485 -2.13 -30.99 -4.51
C ALA A 485 -2.16 -29.45 -4.42
N PRO A 486 -1.06 -28.75 -4.70
CA PRO A 486 -0.99 -27.28 -4.51
C PRO A 486 -1.92 -26.46 -5.41
N ASP A 487 -2.37 -27.06 -6.49
CA ASP A 487 -3.30 -26.55 -7.49
C ASP A 487 -4.73 -27.09 -7.31
N SER A 488 -5.00 -27.89 -6.27
CA SER A 488 -6.35 -28.38 -6.00
C SER A 488 -7.28 -27.25 -5.57
N VAL A 489 -8.44 -27.14 -6.22
CA VAL A 489 -9.42 -26.08 -5.96
C VAL A 489 -10.50 -26.55 -4.99
N PHE A 490 -10.80 -25.72 -4.00
CA PHE A 490 -11.79 -26.00 -2.97
C PHE A 490 -13.01 -25.11 -3.12
N LEU A 491 -14.20 -25.70 -3.13
CA LEU A 491 -15.43 -24.95 -2.96
C LEU A 491 -15.69 -24.80 -1.45
N THR A 492 -15.77 -23.53 -1.01
CA THR A 492 -15.92 -23.09 0.38
C THR A 492 -16.97 -21.98 0.44
N GLY A 493 -17.32 -21.51 1.64
CA GLY A 493 -17.94 -20.19 1.79
C GLY A 493 -17.08 -19.05 1.21
N THR A 494 -17.71 -17.89 1.02
CA THR A 494 -17.11 -16.70 0.39
C THR A 494 -16.50 -15.72 1.40
N ASP A 495 -16.10 -16.21 2.58
CA ASP A 495 -15.49 -15.38 3.62
C ASP A 495 -14.09 -14.90 3.21
N ILE A 496 -13.71 -13.68 3.62
CA ILE A 496 -12.39 -13.12 3.29
C ILE A 496 -11.23 -13.98 3.82
N GLY A 497 -11.47 -14.68 4.94
CA GLY A 497 -10.45 -15.34 5.75
C GLY A 497 -10.45 -16.85 5.72
N HIS A 498 -11.15 -17.49 4.77
CA HIS A 498 -11.36 -18.95 4.83
C HIS A 498 -10.03 -19.72 4.96
N TRP A 499 -9.95 -20.61 5.95
CA TRP A 499 -8.71 -21.25 6.40
C TRP A 499 -8.02 -22.10 5.31
N VAL A 500 -8.79 -22.67 4.37
CA VAL A 500 -8.26 -23.37 3.18
C VAL A 500 -7.33 -22.47 2.37
N MET A 501 -7.71 -21.21 2.23
CA MET A 501 -6.97 -20.22 1.45
C MET A 501 -5.84 -19.62 2.29
N VAL A 502 -6.16 -19.10 3.48
CA VAL A 502 -5.22 -18.34 4.34
C VAL A 502 -4.15 -19.23 4.96
N VAL A 503 -4.48 -20.44 5.39
CA VAL A 503 -3.52 -21.37 5.99
C VAL A 503 -3.14 -22.47 5.02
N GLY A 504 -4.12 -23.09 4.37
CA GLY A 504 -3.89 -24.19 3.44
C GLY A 504 -3.12 -23.79 2.17
N GLY A 505 -3.11 -22.50 1.81
CA GLY A 505 -2.50 -22.02 0.57
C GLY A 505 -3.13 -22.62 -0.68
N ARG A 506 -4.38 -23.09 -0.58
CA ARG A 506 -5.12 -23.69 -1.69
C ARG A 506 -6.07 -22.66 -2.31
N PRO A 507 -6.20 -22.67 -3.65
CA PRO A 507 -7.15 -21.80 -4.33
C PRO A 507 -8.57 -22.22 -3.97
N VAL A 508 -9.45 -21.24 -3.77
CA VAL A 508 -10.88 -21.47 -3.56
C VAL A 508 -11.68 -21.17 -4.83
N PHE A 509 -12.79 -21.88 -5.02
CA PHE A 509 -13.65 -21.76 -6.21
C PHE A 509 -14.17 -20.33 -6.39
N LEU A 510 -14.62 -19.73 -5.29
CA LEU A 510 -15.05 -18.34 -5.21
C LEU A 510 -14.81 -17.83 -3.77
N GLY A 511 -13.92 -16.86 -3.62
CA GLY A 511 -13.68 -16.15 -2.35
C GLY A 511 -14.60 -14.96 -2.18
N PHE A 512 -14.19 -13.99 -1.35
CA PHE A 512 -14.97 -12.79 -1.09
C PHE A 512 -15.33 -12.00 -2.35
N THR A 513 -16.63 -11.88 -2.60
CA THR A 513 -17.20 -11.34 -3.84
C THR A 513 -16.95 -9.84 -3.98
N GLY A 514 -16.84 -9.10 -2.87
CA GLY A 514 -16.56 -7.66 -2.86
C GLY A 514 -15.22 -7.27 -3.50
N TRP A 515 -14.27 -8.21 -3.62
CA TRP A 515 -12.99 -7.96 -4.28
C TRP A 515 -12.91 -8.44 -5.72
N MET A 516 -13.87 -9.23 -6.20
CA MET A 516 -13.85 -9.78 -7.56
C MET A 516 -13.73 -8.70 -8.64
N PRO A 517 -14.46 -7.55 -8.54
CA PRO A 517 -14.29 -6.45 -9.50
C PRO A 517 -12.87 -5.87 -9.51
N ASN A 518 -12.20 -5.77 -8.36
CA ASN A 518 -10.84 -5.22 -8.26
C ASN A 518 -9.81 -6.03 -9.03
N PHE A 519 -10.07 -7.32 -9.21
CA PHE A 519 -9.23 -8.24 -9.99
C PHE A 519 -9.73 -8.45 -11.43
N GLY A 520 -10.80 -7.74 -11.82
CA GLY A 520 -11.39 -7.83 -13.16
C GLY A 520 -12.21 -9.10 -13.40
N PHE A 521 -12.75 -9.73 -12.35
CA PHE A 521 -13.55 -10.95 -12.47
C PHE A 521 -15.05 -10.69 -12.28
N ARG A 522 -15.87 -11.29 -13.16
CA ARG A 522 -17.31 -11.44 -12.94
C ARG A 522 -17.56 -12.68 -12.09
N HIS A 523 -18.35 -12.56 -11.03
CA HIS A 523 -18.53 -13.64 -10.06
C HIS A 523 -19.94 -14.24 -10.03
N ASP A 524 -20.96 -13.52 -10.50
CA ASP A 524 -22.37 -13.98 -10.47
C ASP A 524 -22.57 -15.42 -11.00
N PRO A 525 -21.94 -15.83 -12.13
CA PRO A 525 -22.08 -17.21 -12.61
C PRO A 525 -21.52 -18.25 -11.63
N ARG A 526 -20.34 -18.00 -11.06
CA ARG A 526 -19.73 -18.89 -10.06
C ARG A 526 -20.52 -18.90 -8.76
N GLU A 527 -21.10 -17.78 -8.37
CA GLU A 527 -21.94 -17.71 -7.16
C GLU A 527 -23.23 -18.54 -7.33
N LYS A 528 -23.86 -18.48 -8.52
CA LYS A 528 -25.01 -19.33 -8.85
C LYS A 528 -24.63 -20.82 -8.84
N ASP A 529 -23.50 -21.17 -9.43
CA ASP A 529 -22.99 -22.53 -9.44
C ASP A 529 -22.64 -23.01 -8.01
N LEU A 530 -22.04 -22.16 -7.19
CA LEU A 530 -21.73 -22.44 -5.78
C LEU A 530 -22.99 -22.79 -4.99
N LYS A 531 -24.05 -21.97 -5.09
CA LYS A 531 -25.34 -22.23 -4.42
C LYS A 531 -25.97 -23.54 -4.91
N THR A 532 -25.88 -23.79 -6.21
CA THR A 532 -26.43 -25.00 -6.84
C THR A 532 -25.67 -26.26 -6.40
N ILE A 533 -24.33 -26.18 -6.31
CA ILE A 533 -23.49 -27.28 -5.84
C ILE A 533 -23.82 -27.59 -4.38
N TYR A 534 -23.91 -26.58 -3.51
CA TYR A 534 -24.23 -26.79 -2.10
C TYR A 534 -25.61 -27.43 -1.87
N ALA A 535 -26.62 -27.07 -2.67
CA ALA A 535 -27.96 -27.67 -2.57
C ALA A 535 -27.99 -29.20 -2.84
N GLY A 536 -27.00 -29.72 -3.57
CA GLY A 536 -26.91 -31.13 -3.96
C GLY A 536 -27.86 -31.53 -5.10
N GLY A 537 -27.89 -32.81 -5.42
CA GLY A 537 -28.73 -33.39 -6.48
C GLY A 537 -28.04 -33.50 -7.85
N ALA A 538 -28.82 -33.86 -8.89
CA ALA A 538 -28.27 -34.14 -10.22
C ALA A 538 -27.62 -32.90 -10.88
N GLU A 539 -28.20 -31.71 -10.68
CA GLU A 539 -27.61 -30.48 -11.20
C GLU A 539 -26.29 -30.14 -10.47
N ALA A 540 -26.20 -30.34 -9.16
CA ALA A 540 -24.94 -30.17 -8.42
C ALA A 540 -23.82 -31.05 -9.00
N ALA A 541 -24.12 -32.33 -9.29
CA ALA A 541 -23.16 -33.23 -9.93
C ALA A 541 -22.74 -32.76 -11.34
N ARG A 542 -23.66 -32.16 -12.12
CA ARG A 542 -23.31 -31.55 -13.42
C ARG A 542 -22.41 -30.33 -13.24
N ARG A 543 -22.72 -29.44 -12.29
CA ARG A 543 -21.92 -28.24 -12.00
C ARG A 543 -20.53 -28.55 -11.47
N LEU A 544 -20.40 -29.59 -10.64
CA LEU A 544 -19.11 -30.09 -10.16
C LEU A 544 -18.21 -30.58 -11.31
N LYS A 545 -18.78 -31.17 -12.37
CA LYS A 545 -18.02 -31.58 -13.56
C LYS A 545 -17.67 -30.40 -14.48
N ALA A 546 -18.53 -29.39 -14.54
CA ALA A 546 -18.35 -28.22 -15.40
C ALA A 546 -17.36 -27.19 -14.82
N ASN A 547 -17.08 -27.25 -13.52
CA ASN A 547 -16.20 -26.32 -12.83
C ASN A 547 -14.92 -27.02 -12.35
N PRO A 548 -13.82 -26.28 -12.17
CA PRO A 548 -12.56 -26.85 -11.67
C PRO A 548 -12.64 -27.03 -10.15
N VAL A 549 -13.54 -27.87 -9.63
CA VAL A 549 -13.69 -28.11 -8.17
C VAL A 549 -13.19 -29.51 -7.84
N ASP A 550 -12.15 -29.59 -7.02
CA ASP A 550 -11.58 -30.85 -6.56
C ASP A 550 -12.18 -31.32 -5.23
N TYR A 551 -12.42 -30.36 -4.34
CA TYR A 551 -12.93 -30.62 -2.99
C TYR A 551 -14.08 -29.67 -2.65
N VAL A 552 -15.03 -30.15 -1.86
CA VAL A 552 -16.11 -29.34 -1.27
C VAL A 552 -15.96 -29.33 0.24
N VAL A 553 -16.00 -28.15 0.84
CA VAL A 553 -15.98 -27.95 2.29
C VAL A 553 -17.38 -27.56 2.75
N ILE A 554 -17.88 -28.27 3.75
CA ILE A 554 -19.10 -27.92 4.49
C ILE A 554 -18.70 -27.73 5.95
N GLY A 555 -18.80 -26.50 6.43
CA GLY A 555 -18.57 -26.12 7.81
C GLY A 555 -19.83 -25.61 8.49
N PRO A 556 -19.66 -24.85 9.59
CA PRO A 556 -20.79 -24.32 10.35
C PRO A 556 -21.63 -23.28 9.60
N SER A 557 -21.04 -22.51 8.67
CA SER A 557 -21.74 -21.41 7.98
C SER A 557 -22.48 -21.89 6.73
N GLU A 558 -21.98 -22.90 6.02
CA GLU A 558 -22.53 -23.34 4.73
C GLU A 558 -23.99 -23.83 4.80
N PRO A 559 -24.43 -24.60 5.82
CA PRO A 559 -25.84 -24.99 5.95
C PRO A 559 -26.78 -23.79 6.15
N VAL A 560 -26.31 -22.73 6.81
CA VAL A 560 -27.12 -21.53 7.09
C VAL A 560 -27.14 -20.60 5.88
N THR A 561 -25.97 -20.30 5.32
CA THR A 561 -25.81 -19.30 4.24
C THR A 561 -26.23 -19.85 2.87
N PHE A 562 -25.89 -21.11 2.58
CA PHE A 562 -26.07 -21.72 1.26
C PHE A 562 -27.03 -22.91 1.24
N LYS A 563 -27.62 -23.26 2.39
CA LYS A 563 -28.50 -24.45 2.54
C LYS A 563 -27.79 -25.73 2.09
N ALA A 564 -26.52 -25.87 2.46
CA ALA A 564 -25.68 -27.00 2.06
C ALA A 564 -26.26 -28.36 2.50
N ASN A 565 -26.40 -29.28 1.55
CA ASN A 565 -26.96 -30.62 1.75
C ASN A 565 -25.88 -31.66 2.04
N GLU A 566 -25.34 -31.64 3.27
CA GLU A 566 -24.25 -32.55 3.68
C GLU A 566 -24.61 -34.04 3.49
N ALA A 567 -25.87 -34.40 3.73
CA ALA A 567 -26.33 -35.78 3.56
C ALA A 567 -26.21 -36.28 2.12
N TRP A 568 -26.46 -35.41 1.12
CA TRP A 568 -26.23 -35.76 -0.28
C TRP A 568 -24.74 -35.97 -0.57
N PHE A 569 -23.85 -35.12 -0.06
CA PHE A 569 -22.42 -35.30 -0.26
C PHE A 569 -21.89 -36.59 0.37
N LEU A 570 -22.31 -36.91 1.61
CA LEU A 570 -21.94 -38.16 2.30
C LEU A 570 -22.33 -39.42 1.53
N ARG A 571 -23.46 -39.40 0.80
CA ARG A 571 -23.90 -40.55 -0.01
C ARG A 571 -23.16 -40.69 -1.34
N ASN A 572 -22.68 -39.59 -1.91
CA ASN A 572 -22.20 -39.57 -3.30
C ASN A 572 -20.69 -39.40 -3.45
N TYR A 573 -19.99 -38.89 -2.42
CA TYR A 573 -18.58 -38.57 -2.51
C TYR A 573 -17.81 -39.03 -1.27
N PRO A 574 -16.56 -39.52 -1.44
CA PRO A 574 -15.74 -39.93 -0.33
C PRO A 574 -15.26 -38.74 0.50
N LEU A 575 -15.24 -38.94 1.81
CA LEU A 575 -14.80 -37.97 2.79
C LEU A 575 -13.27 -38.00 2.92
N LEU A 576 -12.62 -36.83 2.78
CA LEU A 576 -11.21 -36.62 3.08
C LEU A 576 -10.99 -36.39 4.59
N LEU A 577 -11.87 -35.60 5.21
CA LEU A 577 -11.75 -35.18 6.59
C LEU A 577 -13.12 -34.85 7.18
N ARG A 578 -13.37 -35.24 8.43
CA ARG A 578 -14.46 -34.69 9.25
C ARG A 578 -13.93 -34.39 10.65
N ARG A 579 -13.88 -33.11 11.01
CA ARG A 579 -13.33 -32.66 12.30
C ARG A 579 -13.81 -31.25 12.66
N ASN A 580 -14.08 -31.00 13.94
CA ASN A 580 -14.44 -29.67 14.47
C ASN A 580 -15.61 -29.00 13.72
N GLY A 581 -16.63 -29.77 13.32
CA GLY A 581 -17.77 -29.25 12.57
C GLY A 581 -17.52 -29.00 11.08
N TRP A 582 -16.35 -29.39 10.55
CA TRP A 582 -16.00 -29.30 9.13
C TRP A 582 -15.94 -30.68 8.49
N SER A 583 -16.54 -30.80 7.31
CA SER A 583 -16.48 -31.97 6.42
C SER A 583 -15.88 -31.58 5.08
N VAL A 584 -14.89 -32.32 4.60
CA VAL A 584 -14.22 -32.09 3.30
C VAL A 584 -14.41 -33.30 2.41
N PHE A 585 -15.05 -33.11 1.26
CA PHE A 585 -15.40 -34.16 0.31
C PHE A 585 -14.52 -34.08 -0.94
N ALA A 586 -14.02 -35.22 -1.43
CA ALA A 586 -13.29 -35.30 -2.70
C ALA A 586 -14.28 -35.55 -3.85
N VAL A 587 -14.47 -34.54 -4.70
CA VAL A 587 -15.55 -34.54 -5.71
C VAL A 587 -15.07 -34.75 -7.14
N SER A 588 -13.82 -34.39 -7.46
CA SER A 588 -13.22 -34.66 -8.78
C SER A 588 -12.59 -36.05 -8.86
N ASP A 589 -12.44 -36.57 -10.08
CA ASP A 589 -11.74 -37.85 -10.31
C ASP A 589 -10.29 -37.81 -9.82
N ARG A 590 -9.62 -36.66 -10.00
CA ARG A 590 -8.24 -36.46 -9.53
C ARG A 590 -8.16 -36.50 -8.00
N ALA A 591 -9.07 -35.82 -7.31
CA ALA A 591 -9.14 -35.83 -5.85
C ALA A 591 -9.44 -37.23 -5.31
N ARG A 592 -10.40 -37.94 -5.93
CA ARG A 592 -10.76 -39.31 -5.54
C ARG A 592 -9.62 -40.31 -5.76
N ARG A 593 -8.92 -40.24 -6.90
CA ARG A 593 -7.73 -41.08 -7.15
C ARG A 593 -6.63 -40.83 -6.10
N ARG A 594 -6.36 -39.57 -5.76
CA ARG A 594 -5.36 -39.22 -4.75
C ARG A 594 -5.73 -39.77 -3.37
N LEU A 595 -7.01 -39.69 -3.00
CA LEU A 595 -7.52 -40.25 -1.76
C LEU A 595 -7.39 -41.79 -1.72
N ALA A 596 -7.71 -42.46 -2.83
CA ALA A 596 -7.62 -43.92 -2.94
C ALA A 596 -6.17 -44.43 -2.82
N VAL A 597 -5.21 -43.82 -3.52
CA VAL A 597 -3.78 -44.18 -3.46
C VAL A 597 -3.24 -44.08 -2.04
N ARG A 598 -3.71 -43.10 -1.24
CA ARG A 598 -3.27 -42.98 0.15
C ARG A 598 -3.86 -44.05 1.06
N LYS A 599 -5.14 -44.43 0.90
CA LYS A 599 -5.71 -45.54 1.68
C LYS A 599 -4.88 -46.81 1.46
N THR A 600 -4.50 -47.12 0.22
CA THR A 600 -3.63 -48.26 -0.08
C THR A 600 -2.21 -48.18 0.50
N VAL A 601 -1.63 -46.97 0.69
CA VAL A 601 -0.28 -46.80 1.27
C VAL A 601 -0.26 -46.91 2.79
N PHE A 602 -1.35 -46.57 3.47
CA PHE A 602 -1.48 -46.72 4.92
C PHE A 602 -2.07 -48.08 5.34
N ASP A 603 -2.73 -48.80 4.42
CA ASP A 603 -3.26 -50.16 4.63
C ASP A 603 -2.34 -51.26 4.06
N SER A 604 -1.14 -50.92 3.55
CA SER A 604 -0.10 -51.90 3.22
C SER A 604 0.74 -52.18 4.48
N PRO A 605 0.93 -53.45 4.88
CA PRO A 605 1.56 -53.83 6.15
C PRO A 605 3.00 -53.35 6.32
#